data_AF-A0A7S0Q9E9-F1
#
_entry.id   AF-A0A7S0Q9E9-F1
#
_cell.length_a   1.000
_cell.length_b   1.000
_cell.length_c   1.000
_cell.angle_alpha   90.00
_cell.angle_beta   90.00
_cell.angle_gamma   90.00
#
_symmetry.space_group_name_H-M   'P 1'
#
loop_
_entity.id
_entity.type
_entity.pdbx_description
1 polymer ?
#
loop_
_entity_poly.entity_id
_entity_poly.type
_entity_poly.pdbx_seq_one_letter_code
_entity_poly.pdbx_strand_id
1 'polypeptide(L)'
;CGSLQVLDLNHSHIGSIKLLAECQQLRWLSIGHARIHTLQGLEWCTKLEHLNASNCGRLNSVGALVSCRELKYLNISSTAVKDLKPLESCTKLEHLLCGETRIKSIAVVKSFPRLKRLHLPASKDAIRNLDALSDCKELEELHMWNCSEEDLNFLVECKELRRLDLSRSTELKDIEALSE
;
A
#
# COMPACT_ATOMS: atom_id res chain seq x y z
N CYS A 1 -25.78 9.39 -6.86
CA CYS A 1 -24.32 9.50 -7.07
C CYS A 1 -23.86 8.93 -8.43
N GLY A 2 -24.77 8.69 -9.39
CA GLY A 2 -24.51 7.81 -10.55
C GLY A 2 -23.45 8.29 -11.55
N SER A 3 -22.99 9.54 -11.47
CA SER A 3 -21.95 10.09 -12.35
C SER A 3 -20.69 10.56 -11.60
N LEU A 4 -20.66 10.49 -10.27
CA LEU A 4 -19.52 10.98 -9.50
C LEU A 4 -18.31 10.08 -9.72
N GLN A 5 -17.22 10.64 -10.24
CA GLN A 5 -15.98 9.91 -10.54
C GLN A 5 -14.81 10.31 -9.63
N VAL A 6 -14.79 11.55 -9.16
CA VAL A 6 -13.73 12.10 -8.32
C VAL A 6 -14.36 12.72 -7.09
N LEU A 7 -13.85 12.35 -5.92
CA LEU A 7 -14.26 12.92 -4.65
C LEU A 7 -13.04 13.18 -3.78
N ASP A 8 -12.84 14.44 -3.42
CA ASP A 8 -11.82 14.87 -2.46
C ASP A 8 -12.49 15.33 -1.18
N LEU A 9 -12.13 14.67 -0.08
CA LEU A 9 -12.56 14.91 1.30
C LEU A 9 -11.34 14.94 2.23
N ASN A 10 -10.14 15.24 1.71
CA ASN A 10 -8.95 15.42 2.53
C ASN A 10 -9.19 16.46 3.62
N HIS A 11 -8.59 16.25 4.78
CA HIS A 11 -8.69 17.15 5.94
C HIS A 11 -10.14 17.46 6.38
N SER A 12 -11.08 16.55 6.12
CA SER A 12 -12.47 16.71 6.53
C SER A 12 -12.77 16.02 7.87
N HIS A 13 -13.90 16.36 8.47
CA HIS A 13 -14.40 15.69 9.68
C HIS A 13 -15.26 14.46 9.39
N ILE A 14 -15.26 13.96 8.15
CA ILE A 14 -16.09 12.82 7.77
C ILE A 14 -15.69 11.56 8.56
N GLY A 15 -16.68 10.94 9.18
CA GLY A 15 -16.50 9.73 9.99
C GLY A 15 -16.95 8.43 9.32
N SER A 16 -17.67 8.54 8.20
CA SER A 16 -18.26 7.43 7.47
C SER A 16 -18.39 7.76 5.98
N ILE A 17 -18.08 6.79 5.13
CA ILE A 17 -18.25 6.85 3.67
C ILE A 17 -19.18 5.77 3.13
N LYS A 18 -20.03 5.17 3.98
CA LYS A 18 -20.94 4.07 3.56
C LYS A 18 -21.84 4.45 2.38
N LEU A 19 -22.21 5.72 2.27
CA LEU A 19 -23.01 6.25 1.16
C LEU A 19 -22.33 6.10 -0.21
N LEU A 20 -21.01 5.92 -0.25
CA LEU A 20 -20.27 5.72 -1.50
C LEU A 20 -20.60 4.37 -2.17
N ALA A 21 -21.33 3.47 -1.50
CA ALA A 21 -21.90 2.29 -2.13
C ALA A 21 -22.74 2.61 -3.38
N GLU A 22 -23.37 3.80 -3.41
CA GLU A 22 -24.19 4.28 -4.53
C GLU A 22 -23.38 4.99 -5.63
N CYS A 23 -22.08 5.18 -5.43
CA CYS A 23 -21.18 5.92 -6.33
C CYS A 23 -20.33 4.95 -7.18
N GLN A 24 -20.96 4.00 -7.89
CA GLN A 24 -20.29 2.93 -8.64
C GLN A 24 -19.40 3.40 -9.81
N GLN A 25 -19.46 4.70 -10.16
CA GLN A 25 -18.58 5.32 -11.15
C GLN A 25 -17.33 5.98 -10.53
N LEU A 26 -17.17 5.91 -9.20
CA LEU A 26 -16.04 6.52 -8.50
C LEU A 26 -14.73 5.87 -8.92
N ARG A 27 -13.79 6.69 -9.40
CA ARG A 27 -12.44 6.31 -9.84
C ARG A 27 -11.36 6.86 -8.90
N TRP A 28 -11.61 8.01 -8.29
CA TRP A 28 -10.65 8.68 -7.43
C TRP A 28 -11.32 9.10 -6.12
N LEU A 29 -10.75 8.66 -5.00
CA LEU A 29 -11.16 9.05 -3.66
C LEU A 29 -9.96 9.51 -2.84
N SER A 30 -10.06 10.70 -2.27
CA SER A 30 -9.12 11.17 -1.25
C SER A 30 -9.86 11.49 0.04
N ILE A 31 -9.49 10.79 1.11
CA ILE A 31 -10.04 10.92 2.47
C ILE A 31 -8.88 11.04 3.49
N GLY A 32 -7.72 11.51 3.04
CA GLY A 32 -6.55 11.69 3.89
C GLY A 32 -6.83 12.66 5.03
N HIS A 33 -6.30 12.38 6.21
CA HIS A 33 -6.57 13.18 7.43
C HIS A 33 -8.05 13.28 7.83
N ALA A 34 -8.91 12.37 7.34
CA ALA A 34 -10.29 12.28 7.79
C ALA A 34 -10.41 11.51 9.12
N ARG A 35 -11.61 11.50 9.71
CA ARG A 35 -11.93 10.73 10.93
C ARG A 35 -12.49 9.34 10.58
N ILE A 36 -12.00 8.74 9.50
CA ILE A 36 -12.49 7.46 8.99
C ILE A 36 -11.91 6.29 9.80
N HIS A 37 -12.78 5.33 10.11
CA HIS A 37 -12.47 4.13 10.88
C HIS A 37 -12.58 2.85 10.03
N THR A 38 -13.34 2.93 8.93
CA THR A 38 -13.67 1.81 8.05
C THR A 38 -13.90 2.31 6.63
N LEU A 39 -13.54 1.49 5.65
CA LEU A 39 -13.78 1.75 4.23
C LEU A 39 -15.09 1.15 3.71
N GLN A 40 -15.98 0.69 4.60
CA GLN A 40 -17.31 0.20 4.20
C GLN A 40 -18.02 1.19 3.27
N GLY A 41 -18.57 0.66 2.18
CA GLY A 41 -19.11 1.39 1.04
C GLY A 41 -18.26 1.21 -0.22
N LEU A 42 -16.95 1.01 -0.07
CA LEU A 42 -16.04 0.85 -1.22
C LEU A 42 -16.11 -0.53 -1.89
N GLU A 43 -16.78 -1.51 -1.28
CA GLU A 43 -16.99 -2.85 -1.87
C GLU A 43 -17.70 -2.79 -3.23
N TRP A 44 -18.46 -1.71 -3.47
CA TRP A 44 -19.25 -1.48 -4.68
C TRP A 44 -18.56 -0.53 -5.68
N CYS A 45 -17.44 0.09 -5.29
CA CYS A 45 -16.68 1.02 -6.13
C CYS A 45 -15.70 0.25 -7.03
N THR A 46 -16.19 -0.67 -7.86
CA THR A 46 -15.35 -1.59 -8.66
C THR A 46 -14.48 -0.90 -9.71
N LYS A 47 -14.75 0.38 -10.01
CA LYS A 47 -13.97 1.24 -10.91
C LYS A 47 -12.93 2.10 -10.19
N LEU A 48 -12.76 1.95 -8.87
CA LEU A 48 -11.83 2.76 -8.10
C LEU A 48 -10.39 2.47 -8.54
N GLU A 49 -9.68 3.50 -8.99
CA GLU A 49 -8.29 3.44 -9.47
C GLU A 49 -7.32 4.08 -8.47
N HIS A 50 -7.78 5.07 -7.71
CA HIS A 50 -6.96 5.81 -6.77
C HIS A 50 -7.67 5.98 -5.43
N LEU A 51 -7.01 5.55 -4.35
CA LEU A 51 -7.45 5.78 -2.97
C LEU A 51 -6.31 6.36 -2.13
N ASN A 52 -6.54 7.56 -1.58
CA ASN A 52 -5.74 8.07 -0.47
C ASN A 52 -6.57 8.06 0.81
N ALA A 53 -6.20 7.21 1.76
CA ALA A 53 -6.74 7.10 3.12
C ALA A 53 -5.65 7.27 4.19
N SER A 54 -4.58 8.00 3.85
CA SER A 54 -3.49 8.29 4.77
C SER A 54 -3.96 9.09 5.99
N ASN A 55 -3.24 8.98 7.10
CA ASN A 55 -3.51 9.72 8.33
C ASN A 55 -4.92 9.47 8.93
N CYS A 56 -5.57 8.38 8.55
CA CYS A 56 -6.78 7.87 9.19
C CYS A 56 -6.38 6.91 10.32
N GLY A 57 -5.86 7.43 11.43
CA GLY A 57 -5.20 6.62 12.48
C GLY A 57 -6.06 5.51 13.14
N ARG A 58 -7.39 5.55 12.96
CA ARG A 58 -8.32 4.51 13.44
C ARG A 58 -8.72 3.49 12.38
N LEU A 59 -8.39 3.72 11.11
CA LEU A 59 -8.62 2.78 10.02
C LEU A 59 -7.72 1.56 10.22
N ASN A 60 -8.32 0.37 10.37
CA ASN A 60 -7.59 -0.84 10.75
C ASN A 60 -7.71 -2.00 9.75
N SER A 61 -8.50 -1.82 8.69
CA SER A 61 -8.73 -2.86 7.69
C SER A 61 -8.97 -2.25 6.32
N VAL A 62 -8.44 -2.93 5.29
CA VAL A 62 -8.68 -2.65 3.88
C VAL A 62 -9.62 -3.67 3.23
N GLY A 63 -10.35 -4.46 4.05
CA GLY A 63 -11.25 -5.52 3.58
C GLY A 63 -12.28 -5.08 2.54
N ALA A 64 -12.73 -3.83 2.63
CA ALA A 64 -13.69 -3.26 1.68
C ALA A 64 -13.14 -3.11 0.24
N LEU A 65 -11.82 -3.24 0.05
CA LEU A 65 -11.16 -3.08 -1.24
C LEU A 65 -11.07 -4.37 -2.06
N VAL A 66 -11.57 -5.51 -1.56
CA VAL A 66 -11.48 -6.84 -2.22
C VAL A 66 -12.06 -6.87 -3.65
N SER A 67 -13.01 -5.97 -3.95
CA SER A 67 -13.64 -5.84 -5.27
C SER A 67 -13.02 -4.76 -6.16
N CYS A 68 -12.08 -3.96 -5.66
CA CYS A 68 -11.48 -2.81 -6.35
C CYS A 68 -10.35 -3.26 -7.31
N ARG A 69 -10.66 -4.13 -8.28
CA ARG A 69 -9.66 -4.74 -9.18
C ARG A 69 -8.95 -3.74 -10.10
N GLU A 70 -9.51 -2.55 -10.26
CA GLU A 70 -8.94 -1.45 -11.05
C GLU A 70 -7.97 -0.57 -10.25
N LEU A 71 -7.76 -0.84 -8.96
CA LEU A 71 -6.93 -0.01 -8.08
C LEU A 71 -5.46 -0.02 -8.53
N LYS A 72 -4.93 1.17 -8.81
CA LYS A 72 -3.54 1.43 -9.21
C LYS A 72 -2.75 2.13 -8.12
N TYR A 73 -3.40 2.99 -7.34
CA TYR A 73 -2.78 3.74 -6.26
C TYR A 73 -3.54 3.52 -4.95
N LEU A 74 -2.79 3.12 -3.92
CA LEU A 74 -3.29 3.02 -2.55
C LEU A 74 -2.32 3.68 -1.58
N ASN A 75 -2.79 4.68 -0.85
CA ASN A 75 -2.08 5.23 0.30
C ASN A 75 -2.90 5.01 1.59
N ILE A 76 -2.36 4.18 2.48
CA ILE A 76 -2.90 3.88 3.82
C ILE A 76 -1.86 4.21 4.91
N SER A 77 -0.93 5.11 4.62
CA SER A 77 0.13 5.48 5.56
C SER A 77 -0.44 6.11 6.83
N SER A 78 0.21 5.88 7.98
CA SER A 78 -0.24 6.37 9.29
C SER A 78 -1.68 5.92 9.64
N THR A 79 -1.96 4.64 9.40
CA THR A 79 -3.21 3.95 9.78
C THR A 79 -2.93 2.76 10.70
N ALA A 80 -3.97 2.15 11.26
CA ALA A 80 -3.85 0.95 12.10
C ALA A 80 -3.99 -0.37 11.31
N VAL A 81 -3.89 -0.34 9.98
CA VAL A 81 -4.00 -1.53 9.12
C VAL A 81 -2.89 -2.54 9.44
N LYS A 82 -3.26 -3.82 9.47
CA LYS A 82 -2.37 -4.94 9.85
C LYS A 82 -2.23 -6.02 8.77
N ASP A 83 -3.25 -6.15 7.92
CA ASP A 83 -3.35 -7.21 6.93
C ASP A 83 -3.64 -6.61 5.56
N LEU A 84 -2.79 -6.96 4.60
CA LEU A 84 -2.92 -6.57 3.20
C LEU A 84 -3.53 -7.68 2.33
N LYS A 85 -3.78 -8.88 2.86
CA LYS A 85 -4.36 -10.00 2.11
C LYS A 85 -5.63 -9.63 1.33
N PRO A 86 -6.55 -8.78 1.82
CA PRO A 86 -7.71 -8.37 1.03
C PRO A 86 -7.39 -7.67 -0.31
N LEU A 87 -6.15 -7.19 -0.48
CA LEU A 87 -5.70 -6.56 -1.71
C LEU A 87 -5.24 -7.58 -2.77
N GLU A 88 -5.21 -8.89 -2.51
CA GLU A 88 -4.69 -9.92 -3.42
C GLU A 88 -5.30 -9.86 -4.84
N SER A 89 -6.54 -9.38 -4.98
CA SER A 89 -7.23 -9.20 -6.26
C SER A 89 -6.87 -7.91 -7.02
N CYS A 90 -6.15 -6.98 -6.39
CA CYS A 90 -5.75 -5.68 -6.95
C CYS A 90 -4.50 -5.81 -7.82
N THR A 91 -4.53 -6.68 -8.84
CA THR A 91 -3.36 -7.01 -9.68
C THR A 91 -2.84 -5.86 -10.55
N LYS A 92 -3.58 -4.74 -10.59
CA LYS A 92 -3.21 -3.49 -11.28
C LYS A 92 -2.50 -2.47 -10.37
N LEU A 93 -2.23 -2.82 -9.12
CA LEU A 93 -1.61 -1.89 -8.17
C LEU A 93 -0.18 -1.54 -8.61
N GLU A 94 0.08 -0.25 -8.78
CA GLU A 94 1.37 0.33 -9.17
C GLU A 94 2.05 1.05 -7.99
N HIS A 95 1.25 1.60 -7.07
CA HIS A 95 1.73 2.33 -5.91
C HIS A 95 1.04 1.86 -4.63
N LEU A 96 1.83 1.36 -3.68
CA LEU A 96 1.37 0.97 -2.35
C LEU A 96 2.17 1.73 -1.29
N LEU A 97 1.52 2.68 -0.63
CA LEU A 97 2.10 3.44 0.47
C LEU A 97 1.45 2.99 1.79
N CYS A 98 2.21 2.28 2.61
CA CYS A 98 1.75 1.77 3.91
C CYS A 98 2.74 2.04 5.04
N GLY A 99 3.48 3.15 4.94
CA GLY A 99 4.34 3.65 6.00
C GLY A 99 3.57 3.87 7.32
N GLU A 100 4.23 3.68 8.46
CA GLU A 100 3.60 3.87 9.79
C GLU A 100 2.30 3.08 10.01
N THR A 101 2.17 1.91 9.39
CA THR A 101 1.10 0.96 9.66
C THR A 101 1.53 -0.12 10.64
N ARG A 102 0.65 -1.10 10.91
CA ARG A 102 0.92 -2.25 11.79
C ARG A 102 1.04 -3.56 11.01
N ILE A 103 1.39 -3.46 9.73
CA ILE A 103 1.55 -4.60 8.83
C ILE A 103 2.77 -5.41 9.26
N LYS A 104 2.61 -6.74 9.27
CA LYS A 104 3.68 -7.68 9.63
C LYS A 104 4.12 -8.62 8.52
N SER A 105 3.34 -8.69 7.44
CA SER A 105 3.63 -9.55 6.31
C SER A 105 3.35 -8.80 5.03
N ILE A 106 4.28 -8.92 4.09
CA ILE A 106 4.16 -8.39 2.74
C ILE A 106 3.93 -9.49 1.71
N ALA A 107 3.64 -10.74 2.11
CA ALA A 107 3.54 -11.87 1.19
C ALA A 107 2.52 -11.68 0.05
N VAL A 108 1.56 -10.76 0.20
CA VAL A 108 0.59 -10.41 -0.84
C VAL A 108 1.20 -9.61 -2.00
N VAL A 109 2.37 -8.99 -1.83
CA VAL A 109 2.96 -8.12 -2.88
C VAL A 109 3.34 -8.89 -4.15
N LYS A 110 3.56 -10.21 -4.05
CA LYS A 110 3.70 -11.11 -5.21
C LYS A 110 2.50 -11.08 -6.16
N SER A 111 1.33 -10.66 -5.69
CA SER A 111 0.12 -10.51 -6.51
C SER A 111 0.07 -9.18 -7.27
N PHE A 112 1.09 -8.32 -7.13
CA PHE A 112 1.17 -6.99 -7.77
C PHE A 112 2.32 -6.94 -8.79
N PRO A 113 2.19 -7.62 -9.95
CA PRO A 113 3.29 -7.69 -10.93
C PRO A 113 3.67 -6.34 -11.55
N ARG A 114 2.83 -5.31 -11.38
CA ARG A 114 3.03 -3.93 -11.87
C ARG A 114 3.46 -2.96 -10.77
N LEU A 115 3.82 -3.46 -9.59
CA LEU A 115 4.17 -2.60 -8.46
C LEU A 115 5.47 -1.85 -8.75
N LYS A 116 5.39 -0.52 -8.82
CA LYS A 116 6.52 0.37 -9.11
C LYS A 116 7.02 1.08 -7.87
N ARG A 117 6.13 1.41 -6.93
CA ARG A 117 6.51 2.08 -5.68
C ARG A 117 5.91 1.40 -4.46
N LEU A 118 6.76 1.08 -3.50
CA LEU A 118 6.39 0.44 -2.26
C LEU A 118 7.00 1.19 -1.07
N HIS A 119 6.15 1.69 -0.16
CA HIS A 119 6.61 2.26 1.11
C HIS A 119 6.11 1.37 2.24
N LEU A 120 7.03 0.69 2.91
CA LEU A 120 6.75 -0.20 4.03
C LEU A 120 6.78 0.56 5.36
N PRO A 121 6.05 0.08 6.39
CA PRO A 121 6.21 0.58 7.75
C PRO A 121 7.62 0.30 8.29
N ALA A 122 8.03 1.11 9.27
CA ALA A 122 9.29 0.93 9.99
C ALA A 122 9.40 -0.50 10.54
N SER A 123 10.48 -1.20 10.24
CA SER A 123 10.52 -2.66 10.46
C SER A 123 11.74 -3.13 11.26
N LYS A 124 11.97 -2.62 12.47
CA LYS A 124 12.98 -3.28 13.33
C LYS A 124 12.61 -4.75 13.60
N ASP A 125 11.32 -5.02 13.77
CA ASP A 125 10.80 -6.37 14.09
C ASP A 125 9.49 -6.74 13.39
N ALA A 126 8.93 -5.84 12.56
CA ALA A 126 7.55 -5.96 12.10
C ALA A 126 7.41 -6.83 10.85
N ILE A 127 8.26 -6.62 9.85
CA ILE A 127 8.20 -7.33 8.56
C ILE A 127 9.40 -8.26 8.50
N ARG A 128 9.13 -9.55 8.33
CA ARG A 128 10.14 -10.61 8.12
C ARG A 128 9.87 -11.29 6.80
N ASN A 129 10.92 -11.87 6.22
CA ASN A 129 10.86 -12.58 4.93
C ASN A 129 10.41 -11.62 3.82
N LEU A 130 11.41 -10.96 3.25
CA LEU A 130 11.24 -10.01 2.14
C LEU A 130 11.30 -10.68 0.77
N ASP A 131 11.40 -12.01 0.69
CA ASP A 131 11.52 -12.77 -0.57
C ASP A 131 10.36 -12.50 -1.55
N ALA A 132 9.20 -12.08 -1.04
CA ALA A 132 8.07 -11.68 -1.87
C ALA A 132 8.37 -10.45 -2.76
N LEU A 133 9.42 -9.68 -2.46
CA LEU A 133 9.88 -8.56 -3.29
C LEU A 133 10.53 -9.03 -4.60
N SER A 134 11.08 -10.25 -4.65
CA SER A 134 11.68 -10.80 -5.87
C SER A 134 10.67 -10.95 -7.03
N ASP A 135 9.38 -11.04 -6.72
CA ASP A 135 8.30 -11.07 -7.72
C ASP A 135 7.97 -9.67 -8.28
N CYS A 136 8.41 -8.59 -7.62
CA CYS A 136 8.14 -7.21 -8.00
C CYS A 136 9.18 -6.69 -9.01
N LYS A 137 9.19 -7.25 -10.21
CA LYS A 137 10.21 -6.97 -11.24
C LYS A 137 10.16 -5.55 -11.82
N GLU A 138 9.00 -4.89 -11.74
CA GLU A 138 8.80 -3.50 -12.15
C GLU A 138 9.07 -2.49 -11.00
N LEU A 139 9.59 -2.93 -9.85
CA LEU A 139 9.80 -2.06 -8.69
C LEU A 139 10.89 -1.02 -8.97
N GLU A 140 10.50 0.26 -8.98
CA GLU A 140 11.37 1.41 -9.24
C GLU A 140 11.80 2.11 -7.95
N GLU A 141 10.93 2.13 -6.92
CA GLU A 141 11.17 2.81 -5.66
C GLU A 141 10.72 1.96 -4.47
N LEU A 142 11.68 1.70 -3.56
CA LEU A 142 11.44 0.96 -2.33
C LEU A 142 11.88 1.79 -1.12
N HIS A 143 10.93 2.07 -0.23
CA HIS A 143 11.20 2.69 1.06
C HIS A 143 10.93 1.70 2.17
N MET A 144 11.98 1.28 2.87
CA MET A 144 11.91 0.38 4.01
C MET A 144 13.00 0.72 5.03
N TRP A 145 12.78 1.82 5.73
CA TRP A 145 13.68 2.26 6.79
C TRP A 145 13.68 1.27 7.97
N ASN A 146 14.85 1.14 8.59
CA ASN A 146 15.09 0.27 9.73
C ASN A 146 14.87 -1.21 9.38
N CYS A 147 15.46 -1.67 8.28
CA CYS A 147 15.49 -3.09 7.90
C CYS A 147 16.36 -3.89 8.89
N SER A 148 15.97 -5.14 9.15
CA SER A 148 16.70 -6.08 10.01
C SER A 148 17.42 -7.19 9.23
N GLU A 149 17.33 -7.20 7.90
CA GLU A 149 18.06 -8.15 7.06
C GLU A 149 19.55 -7.78 6.99
N GLU A 150 20.42 -8.80 6.91
CA GLU A 150 21.88 -8.62 6.86
C GLU A 150 22.40 -8.36 5.43
N ASP A 151 21.65 -8.81 4.41
CA ASP A 151 21.95 -8.68 2.99
C ASP A 151 20.71 -8.23 2.20
N LEU A 152 20.86 -8.01 0.89
CA LEU A 152 19.80 -7.53 -0.01
C LEU A 152 19.44 -8.54 -1.11
N ASN A 153 19.66 -9.85 -0.90
CA ASN A 153 19.44 -10.86 -1.92
C ASN A 153 17.99 -10.93 -2.43
N PHE A 154 17.02 -10.51 -1.60
CA PHE A 154 15.61 -10.38 -1.98
C PHE A 154 15.32 -9.26 -3.00
N LEU A 155 16.32 -8.44 -3.37
CA LEU A 155 16.20 -7.39 -4.39
C LEU A 155 16.86 -7.76 -5.72
N VAL A 156 17.52 -8.91 -5.84
CA VAL A 156 18.27 -9.30 -7.04
C VAL A 156 17.39 -9.26 -8.29
N GLU A 157 16.11 -9.63 -8.19
CA GLU A 157 15.18 -9.61 -9.33
C GLU A 157 14.57 -8.21 -9.63
N CYS A 158 14.75 -7.22 -8.74
CA CYS A 158 14.20 -5.86 -8.88
C CYS A 158 15.10 -4.99 -9.78
N LYS A 159 15.30 -5.39 -11.04
CA LYS A 159 16.25 -4.75 -11.97
C LYS A 159 15.90 -3.31 -12.38
N GLU A 160 14.67 -2.87 -12.14
CA GLU A 160 14.23 -1.50 -12.43
C GLU A 160 14.42 -0.53 -11.25
N LEU A 161 14.99 -0.98 -10.13
CA LEU A 161 15.10 -0.20 -8.90
C LEU A 161 16.02 1.01 -9.09
N ARG A 162 15.48 2.21 -8.85
CA ARG A 162 16.16 3.51 -9.01
C ARG A 162 16.27 4.28 -7.71
N ARG A 163 15.40 3.98 -6.74
CA ARG A 163 15.42 4.59 -5.40
C ARG A 163 15.24 3.52 -4.34
N LEU A 164 16.21 3.44 -3.44
CA LEU A 164 16.21 2.51 -2.32
C LEU A 164 16.54 3.28 -1.04
N ASP A 165 15.59 3.31 -0.11
CA ASP A 165 15.79 3.90 1.22
C ASP A 165 15.81 2.79 2.28
N LEU A 166 17.03 2.51 2.75
CA LEU A 166 17.35 1.59 3.84
C LEU A 166 17.86 2.33 5.07
N SER A 167 17.50 3.61 5.24
CA SER A 167 17.97 4.41 6.37
C SER A 167 17.71 3.71 7.71
N ARG A 168 18.66 3.80 8.64
CA ARG A 168 18.62 3.15 9.97
C ARG A 168 18.65 1.61 9.97
N SER A 169 18.99 0.95 8.88
CA SER A 169 19.19 -0.51 8.85
C SER A 169 20.56 -0.86 9.46
N THR A 170 20.60 -1.11 10.77
CA THR A 170 21.85 -1.28 11.52
C THR A 170 22.49 -2.65 11.35
N GLU A 171 21.72 -3.64 10.90
CA GLU A 171 22.19 -5.03 10.73
C GLU A 171 22.71 -5.31 9.31
N LEU A 172 22.53 -4.39 8.36
CA LEU A 172 22.95 -4.53 6.98
C LEU A 172 24.49 -4.54 6.89
N LYS A 173 25.05 -5.64 6.37
CA LYS A 173 26.51 -5.86 6.29
C LYS A 173 27.05 -5.68 4.87
N ASP A 174 26.26 -6.01 3.87
CA ASP A 174 26.65 -5.91 2.46
C ASP A 174 25.52 -5.36 1.58
N ILE A 175 25.92 -4.92 0.38
CA ILE A 175 25.01 -4.40 -0.66
C ILE A 175 25.37 -4.97 -2.03
N GLU A 176 26.04 -6.13 -2.08
CA GLU A 176 26.56 -6.71 -3.33
C GLU A 176 25.43 -7.02 -4.33
N ALA A 177 24.26 -7.41 -3.82
CA ALA A 177 23.05 -7.64 -4.61
C ALA A 177 22.59 -6.42 -5.44
N LEU A 178 23.05 -5.20 -5.14
CA LEU A 178 22.75 -3.99 -5.92
C LEU A 178 23.65 -3.82 -7.16
N SER A 179 24.70 -4.64 -7.29
CA SER A 179 25.64 -4.58 -8.42
C SER A 179 25.28 -5.49 -9.60
N GLU A 180 24.23 -6.31 -9.43
CA GLU A 180 23.73 -7.29 -10.42
C GLU A 180 22.56 -6.77 -11.24
#